data_AF-A0A182W075-F1
#
_entry.id   AF-A0A182W075-F1
#
_cell.length_a   1.000
_cell.length_b   1.000
_cell.length_c   1.000
_cell.angle_alpha   90.00
_cell.angle_beta   90.00
_cell.angle_gamma   90.00
#
_symmetry.space_group_name_H-M   'P 1'
#
loop_
_entity.id
_entity.type
_entity.pdbx_description
1 polymer ?
#
loop_
_entity_poly.entity_id
_entity_poly.type
_entity_poly.pdbx_seq_one_letter_code
_entity_poly.pdbx_strand_id
1 'polypeptide(L)'
;MHPVVQFRLPSANPARVRLLLALLVFGNVWLAAVGTQRTVYRAGDELVTITRTKVDPSTATSPGYSYYSYTAANPQPEIVYYTNAQGITTRQYQTTSGSVGAGIRRQGCSRNPCGVGATCQETAGGRPVCSCPAGYSGNPLVQCRRAECLDHSECRGDQACRNGNCVNPCAGVCGINANCEVRNHVPVCSCPRGRTGDPFSSCRLQDPEELCRPSPCGSNTKCDVINGVPTCSCLPGYIGSPLSGCRHECESDVECSSNQYCSQFKCVNGCNQCGKGATCARVTNHRAVCECPKGYIGSPFTECRPECFGDRDCPAGRPACIYGICKNPCEGACGVNADCNLRGLTPVCSCPRDMTGDPFISCRPFTKEDLCNPNPCGTNAVCTPGYDRSNQERPVCTCPPGYTGNALTSCVRGECQSDGECSDHKACIAYQCVDPCVGQCGVGAQCQAKRHLAVCTCPAGTQGDALVSCRTARNYPVARYNKKRNAQLDGFAKVLRYGSWLSYKGGAMFKLALICLVLVTVGHSDAQCPDNPCGIEASCRLNSGGIPVCSCPFGYLGDPFKECIRPECVSDGDCTEFQGCRKGKCVDPCVFSCGTNAACSTKHHVPVCYCPDGFTGSPFERCDPL
;
A
#
# COMPACT_ATOMS: atom_id res chain seq x y z
N MET A 1 -27.28 0.27 50.22
CA MET A 1 -26.00 1.00 50.08
C MET A 1 -25.69 1.12 48.59
N HIS A 2 -25.44 2.36 48.13
CA HIS A 2 -25.03 2.80 46.78
C HIS A 2 -23.74 2.12 46.27
N PRO A 3 -23.29 2.27 44.98
CA PRO A 3 -23.55 3.34 43.97
C PRO A 3 -23.97 2.79 42.57
N VAL A 4 -24.61 3.49 41.62
CA VAL A 4 -24.46 4.78 40.89
C VAL A 4 -23.19 4.90 40.03
N VAL A 5 -23.34 4.74 38.70
CA VAL A 5 -22.61 5.50 37.66
C VAL A 5 -23.51 5.71 36.42
N GLN A 6 -23.50 6.94 35.91
CA GLN A 6 -24.30 7.50 34.82
C GLN A 6 -23.74 7.18 33.42
N PHE A 7 -24.61 7.18 32.40
CA PHE A 7 -24.24 7.34 30.99
C PHE A 7 -24.78 8.66 30.43
N ARG A 8 -23.88 9.45 29.81
CA ARG A 8 -24.18 10.67 29.02
C ARG A 8 -24.43 10.29 27.55
N LEU A 9 -25.45 10.89 26.95
CA LEU A 9 -25.62 11.02 25.49
C LEU A 9 -25.20 12.43 25.04
N PRO A 10 -24.67 12.60 23.81
CA PRO A 10 -24.24 13.89 23.30
C PRO A 10 -25.38 14.70 22.67
N SER A 11 -25.25 16.02 22.80
CA SER A 11 -26.09 17.08 22.27
C SER A 11 -25.85 17.37 20.78
N ALA A 12 -26.91 17.75 20.06
CA ALA A 12 -26.80 18.57 18.85
C ALA A 12 -27.83 19.72 18.90
N ASN A 13 -27.35 20.92 18.54
CA ASN A 13 -27.94 22.25 18.75
C ASN A 13 -29.15 22.60 17.86
N PRO A 14 -29.98 23.61 18.25
CA PRO A 14 -31.05 24.19 17.44
C PRO A 14 -30.65 25.54 16.79
N ALA A 15 -31.18 25.87 15.59
CA ALA A 15 -31.20 27.24 15.06
C ALA A 15 -32.32 27.51 14.02
N ARG A 16 -33.27 28.37 14.44
CA ARG A 16 -33.93 29.53 13.77
C ARG A 16 -34.45 29.49 12.31
N VAL A 17 -35.79 29.50 12.19
CA VAL A 17 -36.71 30.60 11.72
C VAL A 17 -36.58 31.26 10.32
N ARG A 18 -37.77 31.36 9.66
CA ARG A 18 -38.26 32.12 8.47
C ARG A 18 -38.09 31.44 7.09
N LEU A 19 -38.97 31.54 6.08
CA LEU A 19 -40.36 32.01 5.86
C LEU A 19 -40.66 31.71 4.36
N LEU A 20 -41.92 31.40 4.00
CA LEU A 20 -42.64 31.58 2.70
C LEU A 20 -43.12 30.36 1.87
N LEU A 21 -44.43 30.44 1.53
CA LEU A 21 -45.19 29.93 0.35
C LEU A 21 -45.29 28.40 0.15
N ALA A 22 -46.40 27.70 0.41
CA ALA A 22 -47.79 27.75 -0.11
C ALA A 22 -48.02 26.98 -1.44
N LEU A 23 -49.12 26.19 -1.41
CA LEU A 23 -49.88 25.52 -2.49
C LEU A 23 -49.42 24.09 -2.88
N LEU A 24 -50.26 23.05 -3.03
CA LEU A 24 -51.71 22.79 -2.90
C LEU A 24 -51.94 21.25 -2.94
N VAL A 25 -52.82 20.73 -2.05
CA VAL A 25 -53.98 19.79 -2.20
C VAL A 25 -53.80 18.48 -3.03
N PHE A 26 -54.29 17.28 -2.70
CA PHE A 26 -55.52 16.73 -2.06
C PHE A 26 -55.15 15.37 -1.44
N GLY A 27 -55.80 14.79 -0.42
CA GLY A 27 -56.99 15.12 0.35
C GLY A 27 -57.47 13.87 1.12
N ASN A 28 -57.96 14.09 2.36
CA ASN A 28 -59.01 13.35 3.11
C ASN A 28 -58.71 11.87 3.52
N VAL A 29 -59.00 11.34 4.72
CA VAL A 29 -60.10 11.51 5.70
C VAL A 29 -59.63 11.09 7.12
N TRP A 30 -60.25 11.70 8.15
CA TRP A 30 -60.05 11.58 9.61
C TRP A 30 -60.71 10.35 10.30
N LEU A 31 -60.23 10.06 11.53
CA LEU A 31 -60.91 9.50 12.73
C LEU A 31 -61.24 8.00 12.74
N ALA A 32 -61.12 7.24 13.85
CA ALA A 32 -61.05 7.59 15.27
C ALA A 32 -60.29 6.52 16.08
N ALA A 33 -59.76 6.95 17.23
CA ALA A 33 -59.29 6.10 18.32
C ALA A 33 -60.45 5.52 19.14
N VAL A 34 -60.34 4.27 19.61
CA VAL A 34 -60.72 3.68 20.94
C VAL A 34 -60.15 2.24 20.90
N GLY A 35 -59.19 1.78 21.70
CA GLY A 35 -59.21 1.71 23.16
C GLY A 35 -59.81 0.38 23.66
N THR A 36 -59.17 -0.78 23.44
CA THR A 36 -59.57 -2.03 24.13
C THR A 36 -58.65 -2.29 25.33
N GLN A 37 -59.16 -2.03 26.53
CA GLN A 37 -58.55 -2.46 27.79
C GLN A 37 -58.53 -4.00 27.85
N ARG A 38 -57.35 -4.57 28.11
CA ARG A 38 -57.18 -5.98 28.51
C ARG A 38 -57.17 -6.03 30.04
N THR A 39 -58.14 -6.71 30.62
CA THR A 39 -58.16 -7.02 32.06
C THR A 39 -57.95 -8.53 32.22
N VAL A 40 -56.90 -8.91 32.93
CA VAL A 40 -56.52 -10.30 33.22
C VAL A 40 -57.16 -10.69 34.55
N TYR A 41 -57.89 -11.81 34.60
CA TYR A 41 -58.33 -12.42 35.86
C TYR A 41 -57.54 -13.71 36.10
N ARG A 42 -57.07 -13.91 37.34
CA ARG A 42 -56.34 -15.09 37.79
C ARG A 42 -57.29 -15.99 38.58
N ALA A 43 -57.44 -17.24 38.16
CA ALA A 43 -58.12 -18.29 38.92
C ALA A 43 -57.21 -19.52 38.92
N GLY A 44 -56.32 -19.63 39.92
CA GLY A 44 -55.31 -20.69 39.97
C GLY A 44 -54.18 -20.54 38.93
N ASP A 45 -53.67 -21.67 38.42
CA ASP A 45 -52.43 -21.76 37.62
C ASP A 45 -52.63 -21.95 36.10
N GLU A 46 -53.74 -21.51 35.51
CA GLU A 46 -53.88 -21.40 34.04
C GLU A 46 -54.41 -20.02 33.59
N LEU A 47 -53.89 -19.55 32.44
CA LEU A 47 -54.28 -18.30 31.75
C LEU A 47 -55.39 -18.58 30.74
N VAL A 48 -56.60 -18.04 30.95
CA VAL A 48 -57.72 -18.15 30.01
C VAL A 48 -57.94 -16.83 29.26
N THR A 49 -58.02 -16.88 27.93
CA THR A 49 -58.30 -15.72 27.06
C THR A 49 -59.75 -15.80 26.56
N ILE A 50 -60.59 -14.81 26.88
CA ILE A 50 -62.00 -14.75 26.41
C ILE A 50 -62.10 -13.71 25.29
N THR A 51 -62.60 -14.12 24.11
CA THR A 51 -62.96 -13.23 23.00
C THR A 51 -64.48 -13.10 22.90
N ARG A 52 -64.98 -11.86 22.81
CA ARG A 52 -66.41 -11.54 22.63
C ARG A 52 -66.70 -11.39 21.13
N THR A 53 -67.57 -12.22 20.57
CA THR A 53 -68.15 -12.01 19.22
C THR A 53 -69.61 -11.55 19.35
N LYS A 54 -69.97 -10.55 18.53
CA LYS A 54 -71.29 -9.94 18.46
C LYS A 54 -72.12 -10.72 17.43
N VAL A 55 -73.28 -11.24 17.83
CA VAL A 55 -74.24 -11.91 16.92
C VAL A 55 -75.26 -10.87 16.44
N ASP A 56 -75.55 -10.86 15.13
CA ASP A 56 -76.56 -9.99 14.52
C ASP A 56 -78.00 -10.45 14.88
N PRO A 57 -78.96 -9.53 15.02
CA PRO A 57 -80.28 -9.82 15.57
C PRO A 57 -81.31 -10.02 14.45
N SER A 58 -81.69 -11.27 14.14
CA SER A 58 -82.84 -11.50 13.24
C SER A 58 -83.76 -12.67 13.61
N THR A 59 -83.64 -13.25 14.81
CA THR A 59 -84.61 -14.24 15.31
C THR A 59 -84.81 -14.09 16.81
N ALA A 60 -85.52 -13.02 17.21
CA ALA A 60 -85.98 -12.84 18.57
C ALA A 60 -87.48 -12.53 18.57
N THR A 61 -88.30 -13.53 18.86
CA THR A 61 -89.68 -13.35 19.29
C THR A 61 -89.78 -13.77 20.74
N SER A 62 -90.11 -12.79 21.59
CA SER A 62 -90.36 -12.79 23.04
C SER A 62 -89.19 -12.42 23.97
N PRO A 63 -89.42 -11.54 24.98
CA PRO A 63 -88.38 -10.82 25.69
C PRO A 63 -87.97 -11.51 27.01
N GLY A 64 -86.67 -11.57 27.31
CA GLY A 64 -86.21 -11.77 28.69
C GLY A 64 -85.05 -12.74 28.94
N TYR A 65 -84.46 -13.38 27.92
CA TYR A 65 -83.36 -14.33 28.14
C TYR A 65 -82.25 -14.17 27.10
N SER A 66 -81.01 -13.96 27.57
CA SER A 66 -79.79 -14.05 26.74
C SER A 66 -79.11 -15.39 26.97
N TYR A 67 -78.96 -16.18 25.90
CA TYR A 67 -78.28 -17.47 25.89
C TYR A 67 -76.76 -17.28 25.69
N TYR A 68 -75.95 -17.97 26.50
CA TYR A 68 -74.51 -18.16 26.27
C TYR A 68 -74.24 -19.67 26.21
N SER A 69 -73.52 -20.15 25.19
CA SER A 69 -73.05 -21.54 25.09
C SER A 69 -71.55 -21.60 25.30
N TYR A 70 -71.10 -22.48 26.20
CA TYR A 70 -69.68 -22.86 26.36
C TYR A 70 -69.54 -24.35 26.06
N THR A 71 -68.56 -24.73 25.25
CA THR A 71 -68.18 -26.13 25.01
C THR A 71 -66.88 -26.41 25.74
N ALA A 72 -66.95 -27.16 26.84
CA ALA A 72 -65.81 -27.84 27.45
C ALA A 72 -65.90 -29.36 27.15
N ALA A 73 -64.74 -29.98 27.03
CA ALA A 73 -64.57 -31.37 26.66
C ALA A 73 -65.02 -32.37 27.75
N ASN A 74 -65.53 -33.51 27.28
CA ASN A 74 -65.87 -34.77 27.96
C ASN A 74 -67.30 -34.98 28.55
N PRO A 75 -67.93 -36.17 28.36
CA PRO A 75 -69.37 -36.39 28.59
C PRO A 75 -69.73 -37.08 29.92
N GLN A 76 -70.93 -36.74 30.44
CA GLN A 76 -71.78 -37.37 31.48
C GLN A 76 -71.54 -37.01 32.98
N PRO A 77 -72.59 -36.89 33.85
CA PRO A 77 -74.03 -36.68 33.63
C PRO A 77 -74.56 -35.34 34.21
N GLU A 78 -75.78 -34.99 33.81
CA GLU A 78 -76.48 -33.71 34.02
C GLU A 78 -76.64 -33.28 35.50
N ILE A 79 -76.20 -32.05 35.80
CA ILE A 79 -76.55 -31.33 37.03
C ILE A 79 -77.22 -30.02 36.60
N VAL A 80 -78.51 -29.87 36.88
CA VAL A 80 -79.26 -28.63 36.61
C VAL A 80 -79.27 -27.77 37.87
N TYR A 81 -78.71 -26.57 37.78
CA TYR A 81 -78.80 -25.55 38.83
C TYR A 81 -79.93 -24.58 38.47
N TYR A 82 -80.89 -24.40 39.37
CA TYR A 82 -81.91 -23.36 39.22
C TYR A 82 -81.54 -22.17 40.10
N THR A 83 -81.55 -20.98 39.50
CA THR A 83 -81.38 -19.70 40.20
C THR A 83 -82.71 -18.96 40.09
N ASN A 84 -83.33 -18.62 41.21
CA ASN A 84 -84.49 -17.72 41.19
C ASN A 84 -84.02 -16.26 41.07
N ALA A 85 -84.97 -15.33 40.89
CA ALA A 85 -84.71 -13.90 40.63
C ALA A 85 -83.98 -13.13 41.76
N GLN A 86 -83.50 -13.83 42.80
CA GLN A 86 -82.76 -13.30 43.94
C GLN A 86 -81.36 -13.92 44.10
N GLY A 87 -80.88 -14.71 43.13
CA GLY A 87 -79.46 -15.09 43.04
C GLY A 87 -79.00 -16.22 43.97
N ILE A 88 -79.90 -17.06 44.48
CA ILE A 88 -79.56 -18.21 45.35
C ILE A 88 -79.64 -19.52 44.55
N THR A 89 -78.54 -20.29 44.54
CA THR A 89 -78.44 -21.61 43.90
C THR A 89 -78.66 -22.73 44.92
N THR A 90 -79.63 -23.62 44.68
CA THR A 90 -79.88 -24.81 45.53
C THR A 90 -79.76 -26.12 44.75
N ARG A 91 -79.20 -27.13 45.41
CA ARG A 91 -78.95 -28.49 44.90
C ARG A 91 -80.14 -29.38 45.29
N GLN A 92 -80.78 -30.06 44.34
CA GLN A 92 -81.66 -31.19 44.66
C GLN A 92 -81.25 -32.44 43.90
N TYR A 93 -81.15 -33.55 44.65
CA TYR A 93 -80.97 -34.90 44.18
C TYR A 93 -82.34 -35.53 43.94
N GLN A 94 -82.63 -36.04 42.74
CA GLN A 94 -83.82 -36.86 42.53
C GLN A 94 -83.56 -38.27 43.05
N THR A 95 -84.12 -38.59 44.22
CA THR A 95 -84.30 -39.96 44.71
C THR A 95 -85.74 -40.39 44.45
N THR A 96 -85.93 -41.40 43.62
CA THR A 96 -87.24 -42.04 43.42
C THR A 96 -87.31 -43.34 44.22
N SER A 97 -87.95 -43.32 45.39
CA SER A 97 -88.60 -44.51 45.97
C SER A 97 -89.70 -44.16 46.99
N GLY A 98 -90.82 -44.91 46.93
CA GLY A 98 -91.88 -45.02 47.95
C GLY A 98 -93.12 -44.14 47.72
N SER A 99 -94.17 -44.61 47.03
CA SER A 99 -95.39 -45.27 47.59
C SER A 99 -96.13 -44.42 48.64
N VAL A 100 -97.44 -44.14 48.54
CA VAL A 100 -98.54 -45.09 48.75
C VAL A 100 -99.84 -44.57 48.10
N GLY A 101 -100.63 -45.48 47.52
CA GLY A 101 -102.09 -45.45 47.70
C GLY A 101 -102.97 -45.16 46.48
N ALA A 102 -103.28 -46.18 45.69
CA ALA A 102 -104.63 -46.45 45.19
C ALA A 102 -104.65 -47.82 44.50
N GLY A 103 -105.45 -48.76 45.04
CA GLY A 103 -105.57 -50.10 44.52
C GLY A 103 -106.14 -50.15 43.10
N ILE A 104 -105.35 -50.66 42.16
CA ILE A 104 -105.83 -51.16 40.87
C ILE A 104 -105.32 -52.60 40.75
N ARG A 105 -106.25 -53.52 40.50
CA ARG A 105 -106.03 -54.98 40.31
C ARG A 105 -104.74 -55.27 39.55
N ARG A 106 -103.88 -56.13 40.14
CA ARG A 106 -102.72 -56.73 39.47
C ARG A 106 -103.18 -57.40 38.17
N GLN A 107 -102.76 -56.85 37.03
CA GLN A 107 -102.87 -57.52 35.74
C GLN A 107 -101.47 -58.01 35.37
N GLY A 108 -101.25 -59.31 35.50
CA GLY A 108 -100.05 -59.98 34.98
C GLY A 108 -100.05 -60.02 33.45
N CYS A 109 -99.50 -61.06 32.85
CA CYS A 109 -99.47 -61.19 31.38
C CYS A 109 -100.86 -61.37 30.75
N SER A 110 -101.92 -61.45 31.56
CA SER A 110 -103.33 -61.62 31.18
C SER A 110 -103.91 -60.51 30.29
N ARG A 111 -103.30 -59.31 30.22
CA ARG A 111 -103.66 -58.26 29.21
C ARG A 111 -102.53 -57.96 28.21
N ASN A 112 -101.49 -58.78 28.17
CA ASN A 112 -100.27 -58.61 27.38
C ASN A 112 -99.74 -57.15 27.32
N PRO A 113 -99.08 -56.67 28.37
CA PRO A 113 -98.51 -55.31 28.42
C PRO A 113 -97.24 -55.14 27.57
N CYS A 114 -96.82 -56.16 26.82
CA CYS A 114 -95.62 -56.14 25.99
C CYS A 114 -95.91 -55.65 24.58
N GLY A 115 -94.87 -55.11 23.93
CA GLY A 115 -94.94 -54.63 22.56
C GLY A 115 -95.27 -55.75 21.56
N VAL A 116 -95.69 -55.37 20.35
CA VAL A 116 -96.09 -56.35 19.32
C VAL A 116 -94.94 -57.31 19.02
N GLY A 117 -95.19 -58.62 19.11
CA GLY A 117 -94.19 -59.67 18.87
C GLY A 117 -93.27 -59.99 20.06
N ALA A 118 -93.42 -59.32 21.20
CA ALA A 118 -92.70 -59.64 22.43
C ALA A 118 -93.45 -60.70 23.25
N THR A 119 -92.69 -61.53 23.97
CA THR A 119 -93.20 -62.50 24.93
C THR A 119 -93.26 -61.91 26.33
N CYS A 120 -94.37 -62.11 27.02
CA CYS A 120 -94.56 -61.69 28.40
C CYS A 120 -94.34 -62.87 29.35
N GLN A 121 -93.43 -62.71 30.33
CA GLN A 121 -93.23 -63.68 31.41
C GLN A 121 -93.59 -63.07 32.76
N GLU A 122 -94.34 -63.80 33.59
CA GLU A 122 -94.66 -63.38 34.95
C GLU A 122 -93.49 -63.71 35.89
N THR A 123 -93.00 -62.71 36.61
CA THR A 123 -92.04 -62.94 37.71
C THR A 123 -92.78 -63.36 38.99
N ALA A 124 -92.07 -64.01 39.93
CA ALA A 124 -92.64 -64.52 41.18
C ALA A 124 -93.41 -63.47 42.02
N GLY A 125 -93.20 -62.17 41.77
CA GLY A 125 -93.94 -61.07 42.38
C GLY A 125 -95.17 -60.56 41.62
N GLY A 126 -95.58 -61.22 40.51
CA GLY A 126 -96.71 -60.81 39.67
C GLY A 126 -96.44 -59.59 38.77
N ARG A 127 -95.17 -59.27 38.48
CA ARG A 127 -94.79 -58.23 37.51
C ARG A 127 -94.54 -58.85 36.12
N PRO A 128 -95.11 -58.29 35.05
CA PRO A 128 -94.82 -58.72 33.68
C PRO A 128 -93.42 -58.24 33.25
N VAL A 129 -92.60 -59.16 32.74
CA VAL A 129 -91.32 -58.86 32.09
C VAL A 129 -91.45 -59.19 30.61
N CYS A 130 -91.15 -58.21 29.76
CA CYS A 130 -91.22 -58.35 28.31
C CYS A 130 -89.85 -58.68 27.72
N SER A 131 -89.77 -59.73 26.91
CA SER A 131 -88.56 -60.11 26.18
C SER A 131 -88.91 -60.37 24.72
N CYS A 132 -87.96 -60.17 23.80
CA CYS A 132 -88.15 -60.65 22.44
C CYS A 132 -87.91 -62.17 22.40
N PRO A 133 -88.80 -62.95 21.77
CA PRO A 133 -88.59 -64.37 21.58
C PRO A 133 -87.37 -64.64 20.67
N ALA A 134 -86.82 -65.86 20.72
CA ALA A 134 -85.63 -66.23 19.94
C ALA A 134 -85.82 -65.95 18.43
N GLY A 135 -84.81 -65.36 17.80
CA GLY A 135 -84.90 -64.91 16.40
C GLY A 135 -85.57 -63.55 16.20
N TYR A 136 -85.94 -62.84 17.27
CA TYR A 136 -86.47 -61.48 17.24
C TYR A 136 -85.60 -60.53 18.08
N SER A 137 -85.41 -59.31 17.61
CA SER A 137 -84.69 -58.22 18.29
C SER A 137 -85.49 -56.91 18.23
N GLY A 138 -85.09 -55.94 19.05
CA GLY A 138 -85.79 -54.65 19.18
C GLY A 138 -86.13 -54.33 20.62
N ASN A 139 -87.07 -53.41 20.84
CA ASN A 139 -87.51 -53.03 22.18
C ASN A 139 -88.76 -53.88 22.57
N PRO A 140 -88.65 -54.78 23.56
CA PRO A 140 -89.75 -55.66 23.97
C PRO A 140 -91.01 -54.95 24.49
N LEU A 141 -90.91 -53.67 24.84
CA LEU A 141 -92.04 -52.84 25.29
C LEU A 141 -92.76 -52.14 24.14
N VAL A 142 -92.15 -52.06 22.95
CA VAL A 142 -92.70 -51.35 21.78
C VAL A 142 -93.03 -52.34 20.66
N GLN A 143 -92.00 -53.01 20.14
CA GLN A 143 -92.13 -54.00 19.08
C GLN A 143 -90.85 -54.84 18.99
N CYS A 144 -91.02 -56.16 18.96
CA CYS A 144 -89.97 -57.09 18.56
C CYS A 144 -90.13 -57.39 17.07
N ARG A 145 -89.07 -57.24 16.30
CA ARG A 145 -89.02 -57.59 14.87
C ARG A 145 -88.10 -58.76 14.68
N ARG A 146 -88.30 -59.54 13.62
CA ARG A 146 -87.40 -60.66 13.30
C ARG A 146 -85.99 -60.09 13.16
N ALA A 147 -85.05 -60.65 13.92
CA ALA A 147 -83.65 -60.24 13.87
C ALA A 147 -83.10 -60.58 12.48
N GLU A 148 -82.34 -59.65 11.90
CA GLU A 148 -81.61 -59.85 10.66
C GLU A 148 -80.48 -60.87 10.84
N CYS A 149 -79.88 -60.90 12.04
CA CYS A 149 -78.78 -61.78 12.39
C CYS A 149 -78.87 -62.19 13.87
N LEU A 150 -78.26 -63.32 14.22
CA LEU A 150 -78.03 -63.76 15.60
C LEU A 150 -76.54 -63.81 15.95
N ASP A 151 -75.70 -64.10 14.96
CA ASP A 151 -74.25 -64.13 15.08
C ASP A 151 -73.59 -63.28 13.98
N HIS A 152 -72.34 -62.86 14.21
CA HIS A 152 -71.59 -62.05 13.25
C HIS A 152 -71.43 -62.76 11.89
N SER A 153 -71.28 -64.09 11.89
CA SER A 153 -71.12 -64.91 10.67
C SER A 153 -72.32 -64.87 9.72
N GLU A 154 -73.50 -64.45 10.21
CA GLU A 154 -74.72 -64.29 9.40
C GLU A 154 -74.76 -62.95 8.65
N CYS A 155 -73.87 -62.02 8.98
CA CYS A 155 -73.73 -60.74 8.29
C CYS A 155 -72.70 -60.80 7.15
N ARG A 156 -72.77 -59.86 6.21
CA ARG A 156 -71.71 -59.68 5.21
C ARG A 156 -70.37 -59.40 5.91
N GLY A 157 -69.25 -59.76 5.27
CA GLY A 157 -67.91 -59.66 5.89
C GLY A 157 -67.51 -58.26 6.36
N ASP A 158 -68.18 -57.21 5.86
CA ASP A 158 -68.03 -55.79 6.23
C ASP A 158 -69.05 -55.31 7.28
N GLN A 159 -69.86 -56.20 7.84
CA GLN A 159 -70.90 -55.90 8.82
C GLN A 159 -70.77 -56.80 10.04
N ALA A 160 -71.35 -56.44 11.17
CA ALA A 160 -71.34 -57.23 12.39
C ALA A 160 -72.74 -57.25 13.00
N CYS A 161 -73.14 -58.40 13.52
CA CYS A 161 -74.41 -58.49 14.22
C CYS A 161 -74.40 -57.68 15.53
N ARG A 162 -75.29 -56.70 15.64
CA ARG A 162 -75.46 -55.88 16.85
C ARG A 162 -76.94 -55.67 17.13
N ASN A 163 -77.40 -56.12 18.30
CA ASN A 163 -78.82 -56.08 18.70
C ASN A 163 -79.75 -56.66 17.60
N GLY A 164 -79.32 -57.74 16.97
CA GLY A 164 -80.03 -58.45 15.92
C GLY A 164 -80.16 -57.72 14.58
N ASN A 165 -79.28 -56.75 14.28
CA ASN A 165 -79.16 -56.13 12.96
C ASN A 165 -77.71 -56.18 12.47
N CYS A 166 -77.50 -56.33 11.16
CA CYS A 166 -76.18 -56.29 10.55
C CYS A 166 -75.75 -54.83 10.35
N VAL A 167 -74.87 -54.36 11.22
CA VAL A 167 -74.39 -52.96 11.19
C VAL A 167 -72.93 -52.91 10.79
N ASN A 168 -72.52 -51.87 10.08
CA ASN A 168 -71.10 -51.65 9.81
C ASN A 168 -70.37 -51.36 11.15
N PRO A 169 -69.44 -52.22 11.60
CA PRO A 169 -68.77 -52.04 12.87
C PRO A 169 -67.79 -50.85 12.89
N CYS A 170 -67.40 -50.30 11.73
CA CYS A 170 -66.54 -49.12 11.62
C CYS A 170 -67.25 -47.80 11.94
N ALA A 171 -68.58 -47.77 11.95
CA ALA A 171 -69.33 -46.53 12.15
C ALA A 171 -69.07 -45.95 13.55
N GLY A 172 -68.30 -44.85 13.60
CA GLY A 172 -68.01 -44.10 14.82
C GLY A 172 -66.96 -44.72 15.76
N VAL A 173 -66.21 -45.73 15.32
CA VAL A 173 -65.22 -46.43 16.17
C VAL A 173 -63.80 -45.90 15.99
N CYS A 174 -63.38 -45.58 14.77
CA CYS A 174 -62.03 -45.05 14.52
C CYS A 174 -61.97 -43.53 14.68
N GLY A 175 -60.79 -43.06 15.10
CA GLY A 175 -60.51 -41.65 15.31
C GLY A 175 -60.48 -40.83 14.02
N ILE A 176 -60.39 -39.51 14.18
CA ILE A 176 -60.39 -38.58 13.04
C ILE A 176 -59.16 -38.85 12.14
N ASN A 177 -59.39 -38.96 10.82
CA ASN A 177 -58.39 -39.30 9.80
C ASN A 177 -57.72 -40.68 9.94
N ALA A 178 -58.29 -41.61 10.71
CA ALA A 178 -57.90 -43.00 10.71
C ALA A 178 -58.64 -43.78 9.60
N ASN A 179 -57.98 -44.79 9.04
CA ASN A 179 -58.62 -45.74 8.15
C ASN A 179 -59.26 -46.87 8.97
N CYS A 180 -60.49 -47.26 8.62
CA CYS A 180 -61.15 -48.41 9.23
C CYS A 180 -61.31 -49.54 8.23
N GLU A 181 -60.83 -50.73 8.59
CA GLU A 181 -61.04 -51.97 7.86
C GLU A 181 -61.81 -52.94 8.75
N VAL A 182 -62.83 -53.60 8.23
CA VAL A 182 -63.54 -54.66 8.96
C VAL A 182 -62.79 -55.97 8.75
N ARG A 183 -62.25 -56.55 9.82
CA ARG A 183 -61.63 -57.88 9.79
C ARG A 183 -62.36 -58.79 10.76
N ASN A 184 -62.90 -59.89 10.24
CA ASN A 184 -63.70 -60.86 11.00
C ASN A 184 -64.84 -60.19 11.78
N HIS A 185 -65.59 -59.29 11.12
CA HIS A 185 -66.70 -58.53 11.72
C HIS A 185 -66.29 -57.58 12.88
N VAL A 186 -64.98 -57.31 13.04
CA VAL A 186 -64.44 -56.39 14.05
C VAL A 186 -63.78 -55.19 13.35
N PRO A 187 -63.94 -53.96 13.85
CA PRO A 187 -63.31 -52.79 13.24
C PRO A 187 -61.82 -52.75 13.61
N VAL A 188 -60.96 -52.58 12.60
CA VAL A 188 -59.52 -52.41 12.75
C VAL A 188 -59.15 -51.00 12.30
N CYS A 189 -58.71 -50.17 13.24
CA CYS A 189 -58.31 -48.79 12.99
C CYS A 189 -56.80 -48.69 12.75
N SER A 190 -56.38 -47.99 11.70
CA SER A 190 -54.97 -47.73 11.41
C SER A 190 -54.75 -46.31 10.88
N CYS A 191 -53.58 -45.72 11.13
CA CYS A 191 -53.23 -44.45 10.50
C CYS A 191 -52.79 -44.67 9.04
N PRO A 192 -53.31 -43.88 8.08
CA PRO A 192 -52.87 -43.92 6.69
C PRO A 192 -51.37 -43.61 6.54
N ARG A 193 -50.76 -43.99 5.41
CA ARG A 193 -49.37 -43.61 5.09
C ARG A 193 -49.17 -42.09 5.19
N GLY A 194 -48.09 -41.67 5.84
CA GLY A 194 -47.79 -40.24 6.07
C GLY A 194 -48.54 -39.62 7.26
N ARG A 195 -49.24 -40.42 8.06
CA ARG A 195 -49.89 -39.99 9.30
C ARG A 195 -49.42 -40.83 10.50
N THR A 196 -49.38 -40.20 11.66
CA THR A 196 -49.03 -40.81 12.95
C THR A 196 -50.03 -40.40 14.03
N GLY A 197 -50.04 -41.10 15.16
CA GLY A 197 -50.97 -40.88 16.27
C GLY A 197 -51.69 -42.16 16.69
N ASP A 198 -52.74 -42.00 17.50
CA ASP A 198 -53.60 -43.10 17.93
C ASP A 198 -54.77 -43.28 16.94
N PRO A 199 -54.87 -44.42 16.23
CA PRO A 199 -55.94 -44.68 15.28
C PRO A 199 -57.35 -44.67 15.87
N PHE A 200 -57.52 -44.84 17.19
CA PHE A 200 -58.81 -44.78 17.85
C PHE A 200 -59.21 -43.35 18.26
N SER A 201 -58.24 -42.45 18.40
CA SER A 201 -58.47 -41.06 18.82
C SER A 201 -58.36 -40.09 17.65
N SER A 202 -57.17 -39.95 17.05
CA SER A 202 -56.95 -39.20 15.81
C SER A 202 -55.58 -39.48 15.21
N CYS A 203 -55.51 -39.51 13.88
CA CYS A 203 -54.26 -39.54 13.12
C CYS A 203 -53.95 -38.15 12.58
N ARG A 204 -52.79 -37.60 12.90
CA ARG A 204 -52.28 -36.33 12.35
C ARG A 204 -51.24 -36.60 11.26
N LEU A 205 -51.01 -35.62 10.39
CA LEU A 205 -49.88 -35.67 9.48
C LEU A 205 -48.60 -35.86 10.30
N GLN A 206 -47.76 -36.81 9.89
CA GLN A 206 -46.47 -37.01 10.54
C GLN A 206 -45.62 -35.78 10.26
N ASP A 207 -45.29 -35.05 11.33
CA ASP A 207 -44.43 -33.89 11.23
C ASP A 207 -43.00 -34.39 10.93
N PRO A 208 -42.37 -33.95 9.83
CA PRO A 208 -40.99 -34.30 9.54
C PRO A 208 -40.04 -34.00 10.72
N GLU A 209 -40.32 -33.01 11.55
CA GLU A 209 -39.48 -32.64 12.68
C GLU A 209 -39.40 -33.72 13.77
N GLU A 210 -40.38 -34.61 13.88
CA GLU A 210 -40.38 -35.69 14.89
C GLU A 210 -39.31 -36.75 14.62
N LEU A 211 -38.88 -36.93 13.37
CA LEU A 211 -37.80 -37.86 13.01
C LEU A 211 -36.42 -37.37 13.49
N CYS A 212 -36.28 -36.08 13.78
CA CYS A 212 -35.06 -35.48 14.33
C CYS A 212 -35.21 -35.15 15.83
N ARG A 213 -36.25 -35.65 16.52
CA ARG A 213 -36.51 -35.39 17.95
C ARG A 213 -36.89 -36.66 18.72
N PRO A 214 -35.97 -37.25 19.53
CA PRO A 214 -34.59 -36.84 19.75
C PRO A 214 -33.71 -37.06 18.50
N SER A 215 -32.65 -36.26 18.33
CA SER A 215 -31.79 -36.34 17.14
C SER A 215 -31.09 -37.70 17.07
N PRO A 216 -31.17 -38.42 15.94
CA PRO A 216 -30.41 -39.65 15.71
C PRO A 216 -28.94 -39.37 15.29
N CYS A 217 -28.58 -38.10 15.10
CA CYS A 217 -27.25 -37.67 14.66
C CYS A 217 -26.31 -37.40 15.85
N GLY A 218 -25.00 -37.55 15.63
CA GLY A 218 -23.98 -37.27 16.65
C GLY A 218 -23.82 -35.78 16.97
N SER A 219 -22.95 -35.43 17.91
CA SER A 219 -22.71 -34.03 18.29
C SER A 219 -22.21 -33.16 17.13
N ASN A 220 -22.50 -31.86 17.17
CA ASN A 220 -22.11 -30.86 16.16
C ASN A 220 -22.59 -31.17 14.73
N THR A 221 -23.81 -31.70 14.61
CA THR A 221 -24.41 -32.07 13.33
C THR A 221 -25.77 -31.41 13.13
N LYS A 222 -26.22 -31.37 11.89
CA LYS A 222 -27.57 -30.98 11.48
C LYS A 222 -28.31 -32.23 11.01
N CYS A 223 -29.52 -32.42 11.54
CA CYS A 223 -30.47 -33.44 11.10
C CYS A 223 -31.47 -32.81 10.12
N ASP A 224 -31.50 -33.30 8.89
CA ASP A 224 -32.48 -32.92 7.86
C ASP A 224 -33.26 -34.18 7.44
N VAL A 225 -34.57 -34.04 7.16
CA VAL A 225 -35.37 -35.17 6.67
C VAL A 225 -35.44 -35.12 5.15
N ILE A 226 -34.75 -36.05 4.49
CA ILE A 226 -34.71 -36.16 3.03
C ILE A 226 -35.49 -37.44 2.67
N ASN A 227 -36.55 -37.31 1.88
CA ASN A 227 -37.43 -38.44 1.48
C ASN A 227 -37.99 -39.26 2.67
N GLY A 228 -38.28 -38.60 3.80
CA GLY A 228 -38.79 -39.27 5.00
C GLY A 228 -37.72 -39.99 5.83
N VAL A 229 -36.43 -39.81 5.51
CA VAL A 229 -35.30 -40.40 6.25
C VAL A 229 -34.48 -39.30 6.93
N PRO A 230 -34.19 -39.41 8.23
CA PRO A 230 -33.28 -38.48 8.91
C PRO A 230 -31.86 -38.66 8.36
N THR A 231 -31.33 -37.59 7.79
CA THR A 231 -30.00 -37.52 7.18
C THR A 231 -29.14 -36.56 8.00
N CYS A 232 -27.98 -37.03 8.43
CA CYS A 232 -27.06 -36.28 9.27
C CYS A 232 -25.95 -35.64 8.44
N SER A 233 -25.65 -34.36 8.70
CA SER A 233 -24.53 -33.64 8.10
C SER A 233 -23.74 -32.90 9.18
N CYS A 234 -22.43 -32.73 9.03
CA CYS A 234 -21.66 -31.90 9.95
C CYS A 234 -22.07 -30.43 9.82
N LEU A 235 -22.09 -29.70 10.94
CA LEU A 235 -22.22 -28.25 10.90
C LEU A 235 -21.05 -27.62 10.12
N PRO A 236 -21.21 -26.42 9.52
CA PRO A 236 -20.13 -25.76 8.81
C PRO A 236 -18.88 -25.60 9.69
N GLY A 237 -17.71 -26.01 9.17
CA GLY A 237 -16.44 -25.96 9.89
C GLY A 237 -16.15 -27.17 10.80
N TYR A 238 -17.03 -28.16 10.84
CA TYR A 238 -16.79 -29.44 11.51
C TYR A 238 -16.50 -30.55 10.48
N ILE A 239 -15.62 -31.46 10.85
CA ILE A 239 -15.21 -32.63 10.06
C ILE A 239 -15.44 -33.92 10.85
N GLY A 240 -15.54 -35.04 10.13
CA GLY A 240 -15.73 -36.37 10.72
C GLY A 240 -17.01 -37.04 10.23
N SER A 241 -17.51 -38.01 11.02
CA SER A 241 -18.71 -38.78 10.70
C SER A 241 -19.94 -38.16 11.37
N PRO A 242 -20.96 -37.71 10.61
CA PRO A 242 -22.17 -37.12 11.19
C PRO A 242 -22.98 -38.05 12.09
N LEU A 243 -22.77 -39.37 11.99
CA LEU A 243 -23.47 -40.34 12.85
C LEU A 243 -22.82 -40.46 14.22
N SER A 244 -21.48 -40.45 14.30
CA SER A 244 -20.75 -40.51 15.58
C SER A 244 -20.55 -39.14 16.23
N GLY A 245 -20.62 -38.08 15.44
CA GLY A 245 -20.35 -36.70 15.86
C GLY A 245 -19.17 -36.12 15.09
N CYS A 246 -19.24 -34.82 14.85
CA CYS A 246 -18.21 -34.08 14.14
C CYS A 246 -17.38 -33.24 15.12
N ARG A 247 -16.12 -33.00 14.77
CA ARG A 247 -15.18 -32.16 15.54
C ARG A 247 -14.55 -31.10 14.66
N HIS A 248 -13.90 -30.13 15.27
CA HIS A 248 -13.05 -29.18 14.56
C HIS A 248 -11.83 -29.87 13.94
N GLU A 249 -11.17 -29.19 13.00
CA GLU A 249 -9.92 -29.71 12.40
C GLU A 249 -8.80 -29.79 13.46
N CYS A 250 -8.73 -28.79 14.34
CA CYS A 250 -7.85 -28.76 15.50
C CYS A 250 -8.51 -28.01 16.66
N GLU A 251 -8.19 -28.37 17.90
CA GLU A 251 -8.42 -27.53 19.08
C GLU A 251 -7.10 -26.92 19.61
N SER A 252 -5.98 -27.54 19.26
CA SER A 252 -4.64 -27.14 19.68
C SER A 252 -3.59 -27.35 18.58
N ASP A 253 -2.46 -26.66 18.67
CA ASP A 253 -1.40 -26.72 17.65
C ASP A 253 -0.85 -28.13 17.44
N VAL A 254 -0.85 -28.97 18.48
CA VAL A 254 -0.30 -30.34 18.45
C VAL A 254 -1.10 -31.29 17.54
N GLU A 255 -2.33 -30.92 17.18
CA GLU A 255 -3.17 -31.68 16.25
C GLU A 255 -2.83 -31.35 14.77
N CYS A 256 -2.10 -30.25 14.54
CA CYS A 256 -1.65 -29.85 13.22
C CYS A 256 -0.27 -30.42 12.88
N SER A 257 0.08 -30.41 11.59
CA SER A 257 1.44 -30.72 11.16
C SER A 257 2.45 -29.75 11.79
N SER A 258 3.72 -30.16 11.89
CA SER A 258 4.78 -29.37 12.55
C SER A 258 5.05 -27.99 11.91
N ASN A 259 4.65 -27.81 10.65
CA ASN A 259 4.71 -26.57 9.87
C ASN A 259 3.41 -25.75 9.90
N GLN A 260 2.42 -26.16 10.68
CA GLN A 260 1.11 -25.53 10.82
C GLN A 260 0.82 -25.22 12.29
N TYR A 261 -0.19 -24.40 12.55
CA TYR A 261 -0.71 -24.15 13.89
C TYR A 261 -2.23 -24.02 13.84
N CYS A 262 -2.87 -24.16 14.99
CA CYS A 262 -4.31 -24.09 15.10
C CYS A 262 -4.76 -22.62 15.20
N SER A 263 -5.50 -22.17 14.20
CA SER A 263 -6.11 -20.84 14.21
C SER A 263 -7.58 -20.96 13.84
N GLN A 264 -8.45 -20.49 14.75
CA GLN A 264 -9.90 -20.53 14.57
C GLN A 264 -10.39 -21.93 14.17
N PHE A 265 -9.92 -22.96 14.88
CA PHE A 265 -10.30 -24.36 14.68
C PHE A 265 -9.86 -24.98 13.34
N LYS A 266 -8.91 -24.35 12.65
CA LYS A 266 -8.31 -24.83 11.40
C LYS A 266 -6.79 -24.88 11.49
N CYS A 267 -6.21 -25.89 10.85
CA CYS A 267 -4.76 -25.99 10.72
C CYS A 267 -4.30 -25.07 9.58
N VAL A 268 -3.70 -23.94 9.94
CA VAL A 268 -3.19 -22.96 8.99
C VAL A 268 -1.67 -22.98 8.97
N ASN A 269 -1.08 -22.53 7.86
CA ASN A 269 0.38 -22.49 7.71
C ASN A 269 1.02 -21.64 8.82
N GLY A 270 2.06 -22.16 9.48
CA GLY A 270 2.80 -21.48 10.53
C GLY A 270 3.32 -20.10 10.12
N CYS A 271 3.73 -19.93 8.86
CA CYS A 271 4.22 -18.67 8.33
C CYS A 271 3.18 -17.54 8.35
N ASN A 272 1.88 -17.85 8.52
CA ASN A 272 0.84 -16.84 8.70
C ASN A 272 0.99 -16.04 10.01
N GLN A 273 1.88 -16.48 10.92
CA GLN A 273 2.26 -15.73 12.12
C GLN A 273 3.22 -14.56 11.83
N CYS A 274 3.82 -14.49 10.63
CA CYS A 274 4.72 -13.40 10.28
C CYS A 274 3.97 -12.12 9.92
N GLY A 275 4.54 -10.99 10.33
CA GLY A 275 4.01 -9.66 10.07
C GLY A 275 4.09 -9.26 8.60
N LYS A 276 3.42 -8.17 8.25
CA LYS A 276 3.42 -7.67 6.87
C LYS A 276 4.83 -7.29 6.42
N GLY A 277 5.25 -7.75 5.25
CA GLY A 277 6.58 -7.47 4.70
C GLY A 277 7.73 -8.25 5.35
N ALA A 278 7.44 -9.14 6.31
CA ALA A 278 8.42 -10.05 6.89
C ALA A 278 8.57 -11.32 6.04
N THR A 279 9.78 -11.88 6.03
CA THR A 279 10.06 -13.19 5.43
C THR A 279 9.95 -14.29 6.49
N CYS A 280 9.27 -15.38 6.14
CA CYS A 280 9.23 -16.58 6.98
C CYS A 280 10.45 -17.47 6.67
N ALA A 281 11.41 -17.55 7.59
CA ALA A 281 12.63 -18.33 7.39
C ALA A 281 12.37 -19.84 7.54
N ARG A 282 11.61 -20.22 8.57
CA ARG A 282 11.15 -21.60 8.83
C ARG A 282 10.04 -21.62 9.86
N VAL A 283 9.35 -22.75 10.00
CA VAL A 283 8.43 -23.04 11.10
C VAL A 283 9.04 -24.14 11.96
N THR A 284 9.13 -23.92 13.27
CA THR A 284 9.65 -24.88 14.24
C THR A 284 8.66 -25.04 15.38
N ASN A 285 8.15 -26.27 15.59
CA ASN A 285 7.14 -26.60 16.60
C ASN A 285 5.95 -25.64 16.54
N HIS A 286 5.29 -25.58 15.37
CA HIS A 286 4.13 -24.73 15.11
C HIS A 286 4.40 -23.21 15.15
N ARG A 287 5.59 -22.75 15.57
CA ARG A 287 5.95 -21.33 15.63
C ARG A 287 6.81 -20.90 14.43
N ALA A 288 6.44 -19.81 13.78
CA ALA A 288 7.26 -19.24 12.72
C ALA A 288 8.49 -18.50 13.28
N VAL A 289 9.60 -18.63 12.55
CA VAL A 289 10.78 -17.78 12.67
C VAL A 289 10.66 -16.72 11.58
N CYS A 290 10.32 -15.49 11.96
CA CYS A 290 10.10 -14.38 11.06
C CYS A 290 11.28 -13.41 11.11
N GLU A 291 11.70 -12.92 9.96
CA GLU A 291 12.82 -11.97 9.82
C GLU A 291 12.40 -10.81 8.91
N CYS A 292 12.90 -9.60 9.20
CA CYS A 292 12.76 -8.50 8.25
C CYS A 292 13.81 -8.64 7.14
N PRO A 293 13.43 -8.41 5.87
CA PRO A 293 14.39 -8.33 4.78
C PRO A 293 15.52 -7.33 5.08
N LYS A 294 16.69 -7.52 4.46
CA LYS A 294 17.81 -6.57 4.62
C LYS A 294 17.37 -5.16 4.25
N GLY A 295 17.61 -4.21 5.16
CA GLY A 295 17.22 -2.81 4.98
C GLY A 295 15.84 -2.42 5.50
N TYR A 296 15.07 -3.39 6.01
CA TYR A 296 13.78 -3.15 6.63
C TYR A 296 13.94 -3.16 8.15
N ILE A 297 13.26 -2.23 8.81
CA ILE A 297 13.20 -2.07 10.26
C ILE A 297 11.77 -2.38 10.76
N GLY A 298 11.64 -2.65 12.05
CA GLY A 298 10.35 -2.96 12.67
C GLY A 298 10.38 -4.32 13.37
N SER A 299 9.20 -4.88 13.63
CA SER A 299 9.07 -6.19 14.26
C SER A 299 8.61 -7.22 13.21
N PRO A 300 9.38 -8.30 12.99
CA PRO A 300 9.04 -9.34 12.01
C PRO A 300 7.70 -10.04 12.23
N PHE A 301 7.11 -9.94 13.42
CA PHE A 301 5.81 -10.51 13.76
C PHE A 301 4.64 -9.52 13.59
N THR A 302 4.91 -8.25 13.30
CA THR A 302 3.88 -7.22 13.17
C THR A 302 3.95 -6.56 11.80
N GLU A 303 5.03 -5.85 11.52
CA GLU A 303 5.29 -5.17 10.25
C GLU A 303 6.78 -4.86 10.10
N CYS A 304 7.31 -5.17 8.92
CA CYS A 304 8.62 -4.71 8.46
C CYS A 304 8.40 -3.57 7.47
N ARG A 305 9.04 -2.44 7.70
CA ARG A 305 8.99 -1.25 6.84
C ARG A 305 10.41 -0.84 6.42
N PRO A 306 10.59 -0.20 5.25
CA PRO A 306 11.90 0.33 4.90
C PRO A 306 12.34 1.36 5.94
N GLU A 307 13.65 1.54 6.09
CA GLU A 307 14.22 2.56 6.96
C GLU A 307 13.81 3.97 6.53
N CYS A 308 13.73 4.19 5.22
CA CYS A 308 13.36 5.46 4.60
C CYS A 308 12.46 5.25 3.38
N PHE A 309 11.61 6.23 3.10
CA PHE A 309 10.84 6.33 1.84
C PHE A 309 11.42 7.40 0.91
N GLY A 310 12.20 8.34 1.45
CA GLY A 310 13.01 9.27 0.69
C GLY A 310 14.20 9.83 1.50
N ASP A 311 15.06 10.60 0.84
CA ASP A 311 16.32 11.09 1.42
C ASP A 311 16.13 11.96 2.68
N ARG A 312 14.98 12.62 2.80
CA ARG A 312 14.63 13.46 3.95
C ARG A 312 14.39 12.67 5.23
N ASP A 313 14.08 11.38 5.12
CA ASP A 313 13.88 10.51 6.27
C ASP A 313 15.22 10.09 6.89
N CYS A 314 16.32 10.30 6.16
CA CYS A 314 17.64 9.83 6.55
C CYS A 314 18.41 10.84 7.42
N PRO A 315 19.19 10.36 8.40
CA PRO A 315 20.00 11.22 9.25
C PRO A 315 21.23 11.77 8.51
N ALA A 316 21.80 12.88 9.00
CA ALA A 316 22.87 13.62 8.33
C ALA A 316 24.13 12.80 7.98
N GLY A 317 24.46 11.77 8.75
CA GLY A 317 25.62 10.91 8.49
C GLY A 317 25.45 9.93 7.32
N ARG A 318 24.21 9.71 6.85
CA ARG A 318 23.89 8.77 5.77
C ARG A 318 22.63 9.24 5.01
N PRO A 319 22.72 10.39 4.31
CA PRO A 319 21.56 11.16 3.90
C PRO A 319 20.83 10.62 2.67
N ALA A 320 21.34 9.59 1.99
CA ALA A 320 20.70 9.06 0.78
C ALA A 320 19.86 7.83 1.10
N CYS A 321 18.60 7.84 0.65
CA CYS A 321 17.71 6.70 0.73
C CYS A 321 17.83 5.84 -0.53
N ILE A 322 18.62 4.76 -0.44
CA ILE A 322 18.89 3.87 -1.57
C ILE A 322 18.24 2.51 -1.27
N TYR A 323 17.21 2.16 -2.05
CA TYR A 323 16.40 0.94 -1.86
C TYR A 323 15.79 0.81 -0.46
N GLY A 324 15.36 1.94 0.12
CA GLY A 324 14.74 1.98 1.46
C GLY A 324 15.74 1.90 2.62
N ILE A 325 17.04 2.07 2.35
CA ILE A 325 18.11 2.06 3.34
C ILE A 325 18.82 3.40 3.32
N CYS A 326 19.04 4.00 4.49
CA CYS A 326 19.84 5.20 4.60
C CYS A 326 21.33 4.85 4.47
N LYS A 327 21.97 5.33 3.40
CA LYS A 327 23.38 5.12 3.07
C LYS A 327 24.13 6.44 3.00
N ASN A 328 25.43 6.38 3.29
CA ASN A 328 26.33 7.51 3.07
C ASN A 328 26.87 7.46 1.63
N PRO A 329 26.56 8.44 0.76
CA PRO A 329 27.08 8.46 -0.61
C PRO A 329 28.60 8.57 -0.69
N CYS A 330 29.28 8.99 0.39
CA CYS A 330 30.74 9.06 0.44
C CYS A 330 31.43 7.72 0.69
N GLU A 331 30.70 6.71 1.16
CA GLU A 331 31.28 5.39 1.46
C GLU A 331 31.70 4.70 0.16
N GLY A 332 33.02 4.64 -0.08
CA GLY A 332 33.61 4.04 -1.29
C GLY A 332 33.57 4.93 -2.54
N ALA A 333 33.13 6.18 -2.45
CA ALA A 333 33.06 7.09 -3.59
C ALA A 333 34.38 7.81 -3.90
N CYS A 334 35.19 8.08 -2.87
CA CYS A 334 36.45 8.80 -3.01
C CYS A 334 37.65 7.89 -2.77
N GLY A 335 38.77 8.27 -3.40
CA GLY A 335 40.04 7.58 -3.30
C GLY A 335 40.66 7.65 -1.90
N VAL A 336 41.71 6.86 -1.68
CA VAL A 336 42.41 6.84 -0.39
C VAL A 336 42.97 8.24 -0.08
N ASN A 337 42.79 8.71 1.16
CA ASN A 337 43.18 10.04 1.65
C ASN A 337 42.52 11.24 0.94
N ALA A 338 41.43 11.04 0.20
CA ALA A 338 40.64 12.13 -0.34
C ALA A 338 39.55 12.59 0.65
N ASP A 339 39.29 13.89 0.69
CA ASP A 339 38.13 14.44 1.38
C ASP A 339 36.88 14.21 0.53
N CYS A 340 35.83 13.66 1.14
CA CYS A 340 34.52 13.54 0.52
C CYS A 340 33.55 14.57 1.09
N ASN A 341 33.05 15.45 0.25
CA ASN A 341 32.01 16.41 0.60
C ASN A 341 30.78 16.21 -0.28
N LEU A 342 29.59 16.27 0.30
CA LEU A 342 28.36 16.14 -0.47
C LEU A 342 27.95 17.49 -1.07
N ARG A 343 27.70 17.52 -2.38
CA ARG A 343 26.90 18.58 -3.01
C ARG A 343 25.51 18.02 -3.28
N GLY A 344 24.58 18.25 -2.35
CA GLY A 344 23.30 17.53 -2.34
C GLY A 344 23.51 16.09 -1.88
N LEU A 345 23.22 15.12 -2.74
CA LEU A 345 23.49 13.68 -2.52
C LEU A 345 24.65 13.15 -3.36
N THR A 346 25.26 14.01 -4.19
CA THR A 346 26.39 13.64 -5.04
C THR A 346 27.69 13.80 -4.26
N PRO A 347 28.52 12.74 -4.15
CA PRO A 347 29.84 12.85 -3.54
C PRO A 347 30.78 13.66 -4.44
N VAL A 348 31.45 14.64 -3.85
CA VAL A 348 32.50 15.42 -4.48
C VAL A 348 33.81 15.13 -3.76
N CYS A 349 34.75 14.54 -4.48
CA CYS A 349 36.06 14.15 -3.95
C CYS A 349 37.09 15.25 -4.23
N SER A 350 37.88 15.60 -3.23
CA SER A 350 39.00 16.54 -3.37
C SER A 350 40.18 16.10 -2.52
N CYS A 351 41.41 16.37 -2.97
CA CYS A 351 42.57 16.14 -2.11
C CYS A 351 42.62 17.21 -1.00
N PRO A 352 42.93 16.81 0.24
CA PRO A 352 43.19 17.74 1.34
C PRO A 352 44.30 18.74 1.00
N ARG A 353 44.42 19.80 1.80
CA ARG A 353 45.54 20.75 1.68
C ARG A 353 46.87 20.00 1.82
N ASP A 354 47.85 20.37 0.99
CA ASP A 354 49.19 19.78 0.91
C ASP A 354 49.26 18.35 0.35
N MET A 355 48.17 17.87 -0.26
CA MET A 355 48.14 16.62 -1.04
C MET A 355 47.83 16.88 -2.52
N THR A 356 48.29 15.98 -3.38
CA THR A 356 48.05 15.98 -4.82
C THR A 356 47.76 14.57 -5.32
N GLY A 357 47.26 14.45 -6.54
CA GLY A 357 46.82 13.19 -7.14
C GLY A 357 45.40 13.27 -7.69
N ASP A 358 44.80 12.10 -7.94
CA ASP A 358 43.42 11.99 -8.37
C ASP A 358 42.53 11.70 -7.14
N PRO A 359 41.62 12.62 -6.77
CA PRO A 359 40.74 12.46 -5.60
C PRO A 359 39.82 11.23 -5.65
N PHE A 360 39.58 10.64 -6.83
CA PHE A 360 38.78 9.43 -6.97
C PHE A 360 39.61 8.14 -6.86
N ILE A 361 40.94 8.23 -7.00
CA ILE A 361 41.86 7.09 -6.93
C ILE A 361 42.63 7.11 -5.61
N SER A 362 43.45 8.14 -5.40
CA SER A 362 44.28 8.30 -4.21
C SER A 362 44.94 9.67 -4.20
N CYS A 363 44.97 10.28 -3.02
CA CYS A 363 45.75 11.48 -2.73
C CYS A 363 47.05 11.10 -2.01
N ARG A 364 48.16 11.68 -2.46
CA ARG A 364 49.48 11.55 -1.84
C ARG A 364 50.03 12.92 -1.44
N PRO A 365 50.97 12.98 -0.48
CA PRO A 365 51.63 14.24 -0.15
C PRO A 365 52.25 14.89 -1.39
N PHE A 366 52.16 16.22 -1.46
CA PHE A 366 52.82 17.00 -2.50
C PHE A 366 54.35 16.88 -2.36
N THR A 367 55.04 16.61 -3.45
CA THR A 367 56.51 16.56 -3.50
C THR A 367 57.05 17.65 -4.43
N LYS A 368 58.35 17.94 -4.33
CA LYS A 368 59.00 18.99 -5.15
C LYS A 368 58.87 18.71 -6.65
N GLU A 369 58.82 17.44 -7.03
CA GLU A 369 58.65 16.99 -8.41
C GLU A 369 57.28 17.38 -8.98
N ASP A 370 56.25 17.52 -8.14
CA ASP A 370 54.90 17.91 -8.57
C ASP A 370 54.83 19.37 -9.04
N LEU A 371 55.80 20.21 -8.65
CA LEU A 371 55.92 21.59 -9.18
C LEU A 371 56.13 21.60 -10.70
N CYS A 372 56.71 20.54 -11.25
CA CYS A 372 57.04 20.42 -12.67
C CYS A 372 56.19 19.38 -13.42
N ASN A 373 55.13 18.84 -12.79
CA ASN A 373 54.27 17.81 -13.38
C ASN A 373 52.78 18.15 -13.17
N PRO A 374 52.03 18.53 -14.23
CA PRO A 374 52.48 18.71 -15.62
C PRO A 374 53.46 19.89 -15.75
N ASN A 375 54.34 19.85 -16.75
CA ASN A 375 55.35 20.89 -16.96
C ASN A 375 54.68 22.27 -17.17
N PRO A 376 54.83 23.23 -16.24
CA PRO A 376 54.19 24.55 -16.34
C PRO A 376 54.97 25.51 -17.25
N CYS A 377 56.14 25.10 -17.74
CA CYS A 377 56.99 25.93 -18.61
C CYS A 377 56.50 25.93 -20.06
N GLY A 378 56.96 26.91 -20.83
CA GLY A 378 56.63 27.05 -22.24
C GLY A 378 57.15 25.89 -23.10
N THR A 379 56.70 25.83 -24.35
CA THR A 379 57.11 24.76 -25.28
C THR A 379 58.64 24.68 -25.39
N ASN A 380 59.19 23.46 -25.34
CA ASN A 380 60.63 23.16 -25.35
C ASN A 380 61.46 23.71 -24.16
N ALA A 381 60.81 24.19 -23.10
CA ALA A 381 61.49 24.58 -21.87
C ALA A 381 61.59 23.40 -20.89
N VAL A 382 62.67 23.39 -20.11
CA VAL A 382 62.90 22.42 -19.03
C VAL A 382 62.47 23.05 -17.71
N CYS A 383 61.63 22.34 -16.96
CA CYS A 383 61.25 22.70 -15.60
C CYS A 383 62.13 21.99 -14.57
N THR A 384 62.60 22.74 -13.58
CA THR A 384 63.21 22.18 -12.37
C THR A 384 62.57 22.76 -11.11
N PRO A 385 62.43 21.99 -10.02
CA PRO A 385 61.99 22.53 -8.74
C PRO A 385 63.00 23.55 -8.21
N GLY A 386 62.54 24.73 -7.81
CA GLY A 386 63.40 25.77 -7.23
C GLY A 386 62.66 26.61 -6.20
N TYR A 387 63.20 27.79 -5.91
CA TYR A 387 62.69 28.69 -4.88
C TYR A 387 62.57 30.12 -5.42
N ASP A 388 61.54 30.85 -4.96
CA ASP A 388 61.45 32.28 -5.20
C ASP A 388 62.32 33.10 -4.23
N ARG A 389 62.31 34.44 -4.39
CA ARG A 389 63.08 35.36 -3.53
C ARG A 389 62.59 35.39 -2.08
N SER A 390 61.40 34.86 -1.81
CA SER A 390 60.80 34.69 -0.48
C SER A 390 61.02 33.29 0.07
N ASN A 391 61.87 32.48 -0.58
CA ASN A 391 62.20 31.11 -0.22
C ASN A 391 60.99 30.14 -0.25
N GLN A 392 59.98 30.43 -1.07
CA GLN A 392 58.86 29.52 -1.34
C GLN A 392 59.18 28.65 -2.56
N GLU A 393 58.80 27.38 -2.49
CA GLU A 393 59.01 26.42 -3.58
C GLU A 393 58.21 26.80 -4.83
N ARG A 394 58.87 26.87 -5.99
CA ARG A 394 58.26 27.22 -7.28
C ARG A 394 58.94 26.46 -8.44
N PRO A 395 58.22 26.20 -9.54
CA PRO A 395 58.85 25.71 -10.76
C PRO A 395 59.76 26.78 -11.38
N VAL A 396 60.95 26.37 -11.82
CA VAL A 396 61.92 27.20 -12.52
C VAL A 396 62.01 26.73 -13.96
N CYS A 397 61.72 27.62 -14.89
CA CYS A 397 61.74 27.34 -16.32
C CYS A 397 63.04 27.85 -16.95
N THR A 398 63.74 26.98 -17.67
CA THR A 398 64.97 27.32 -18.39
C THR A 398 64.95 26.76 -19.80
N CYS A 399 65.59 27.45 -20.75
CA CYS A 399 65.79 26.88 -22.09
C CYS A 399 66.97 25.89 -22.05
N PRO A 400 66.80 24.68 -22.60
CA PRO A 400 67.90 23.72 -22.69
C PRO A 400 69.02 24.27 -23.59
N PRO A 401 70.25 23.73 -23.48
CA PRO A 401 71.38 24.16 -24.31
C PRO A 401 71.04 24.09 -25.81
N GLY A 402 71.39 25.14 -26.55
CA GLY A 402 71.05 25.29 -27.98
C GLY A 402 69.68 25.89 -28.24
N TYR A 403 68.94 26.31 -27.22
CA TYR A 403 67.67 27.02 -27.34
C TYR A 403 67.74 28.41 -26.68
N THR A 404 67.01 29.38 -27.23
CA THR A 404 66.90 30.78 -26.77
C THR A 404 65.44 31.19 -26.70
N GLY A 405 65.15 32.32 -26.05
CA GLY A 405 63.79 32.85 -25.92
C GLY A 405 63.33 32.91 -24.46
N ASN A 406 62.01 32.92 -24.25
CA ASN A 406 61.41 33.01 -22.93
C ASN A 406 60.90 31.63 -22.50
N ALA A 407 61.56 31.04 -21.50
CA ALA A 407 61.24 29.71 -21.01
C ALA A 407 59.82 29.56 -20.42
N LEU A 408 59.11 30.66 -20.13
CA LEU A 408 57.70 30.61 -19.69
C LEU A 408 56.72 30.52 -20.86
N THR A 409 57.10 30.96 -22.06
CA THR A 409 56.21 30.98 -23.24
C THR A 409 56.66 29.99 -24.30
N SER A 410 57.90 30.07 -24.75
CA SER A 410 58.50 29.13 -25.70
C SER A 410 60.01 29.33 -25.80
N CYS A 411 60.73 28.20 -25.83
CA CYS A 411 62.13 28.14 -26.21
C CYS A 411 62.24 27.75 -27.69
N VAL A 412 62.98 28.56 -28.45
CA VAL A 412 63.22 28.37 -29.88
C VAL A 412 64.67 27.94 -30.08
N ARG A 413 64.92 27.00 -31.00
CA ARG A 413 66.28 26.56 -31.32
C ARG A 413 67.13 27.76 -31.76
N GLY A 414 68.28 27.93 -31.14
CA GLY A 414 69.27 28.94 -31.51
C GLY A 414 69.89 28.65 -32.88
N GLU A 415 70.50 29.68 -33.46
CA GLU A 415 71.12 29.62 -34.78
C GLU A 415 72.44 28.82 -34.78
N CYS A 416 73.10 28.73 -33.63
CA CYS A 416 74.37 28.02 -33.46
C CYS A 416 74.45 27.36 -32.08
N GLN A 417 75.17 26.24 -32.00
CA GLN A 417 75.56 25.63 -30.73
C GLN A 417 77.06 25.82 -30.43
N SER A 418 77.85 26.03 -31.47
CA SER A 418 79.29 26.27 -31.41
C SER A 418 79.73 27.31 -32.44
N ASP A 419 80.91 27.91 -32.25
CA ASP A 419 81.45 28.94 -33.15
C ASP A 419 81.58 28.45 -34.60
N GLY A 420 81.87 27.16 -34.80
CA GLY A 420 82.05 26.57 -36.14
C GLY A 420 80.76 26.48 -36.98
N GLU A 421 79.59 26.71 -36.38
CA GLU A 421 78.32 26.82 -37.10
C GLU A 421 78.06 28.24 -37.63
N CYS A 422 78.85 29.22 -37.18
CA CYS A 422 78.78 30.59 -37.65
C CYS A 422 79.81 30.85 -38.76
N SER A 423 79.54 31.82 -39.63
CA SER A 423 80.56 32.33 -40.57
C SER A 423 81.80 32.86 -39.82
N ASP A 424 82.99 32.79 -40.42
CA ASP A 424 84.29 33.17 -39.81
C ASP A 424 84.35 34.55 -39.11
N HIS A 425 83.46 35.47 -39.48
CA HIS A 425 83.36 36.84 -38.95
C HIS A 425 82.33 36.98 -37.81
N LYS A 426 81.72 35.88 -37.38
CA LYS A 426 80.71 35.83 -36.32
C LYS A 426 81.09 34.77 -35.30
N ALA A 427 80.71 34.98 -34.05
CA ALA A 427 80.90 34.04 -32.96
C ALA A 427 79.54 33.55 -32.46
N CYS A 428 79.51 32.34 -31.93
CA CYS A 428 78.33 31.78 -31.31
C CYS A 428 78.23 32.26 -29.86
N ILE A 429 77.45 33.31 -29.63
CA ILE A 429 77.25 33.87 -28.29
C ILE A 429 75.77 33.74 -27.96
N ALA A 430 75.47 33.11 -26.82
CA ALA A 430 74.09 32.83 -26.39
C ALA A 430 73.24 32.14 -27.48
N TYR A 431 73.85 31.22 -28.23
CA TYR A 431 73.25 30.44 -29.32
C TYR A 431 72.76 31.29 -30.52
N GLN A 432 73.32 32.49 -30.70
CA GLN A 432 73.12 33.34 -31.88
C GLN A 432 74.46 33.65 -32.53
N CYS A 433 74.49 33.70 -33.87
CA CYS A 433 75.68 34.10 -34.62
C CYS A 433 75.80 35.63 -34.65
N VAL A 434 76.52 36.18 -33.68
CA VAL A 434 76.72 37.63 -33.51
C VAL A 434 78.14 38.04 -33.88
N ASP A 435 78.32 39.30 -34.26
CA ASP A 435 79.66 39.85 -34.51
C ASP A 435 80.41 39.98 -33.16
N PRO A 436 81.54 39.27 -32.96
CA PRO A 436 82.29 39.35 -31.71
C PRO A 436 82.85 40.75 -31.44
N CYS A 437 82.91 41.65 -32.43
CA CYS A 437 83.49 42.98 -32.29
C CYS A 437 82.65 44.00 -31.52
N VAL A 438 81.35 43.74 -31.30
CA VAL A 438 80.46 44.69 -30.64
C VAL A 438 80.83 44.82 -29.15
N GLY A 439 81.42 45.96 -28.78
CA GLY A 439 81.71 46.33 -27.38
C GLY A 439 82.92 45.66 -26.74
N GLN A 440 83.72 44.90 -27.50
CA GLN A 440 84.89 44.17 -26.96
C GLN A 440 86.21 44.96 -27.02
N CYS A 441 86.32 45.94 -27.93
CA CYS A 441 87.54 46.75 -28.07
C CYS A 441 87.44 48.09 -27.36
N GLY A 442 88.61 48.59 -26.92
CA GLY A 442 88.75 49.87 -26.22
C GLY A 442 88.43 51.08 -27.11
N VAL A 443 88.15 52.22 -26.48
CA VAL A 443 87.80 53.45 -27.21
C VAL A 443 88.96 53.85 -28.14
N GLY A 444 88.66 54.04 -29.43
CA GLY A 444 89.64 54.38 -30.46
C GLY A 444 90.42 53.20 -31.06
N ALA A 445 90.15 51.97 -30.64
CA ALA A 445 90.69 50.76 -31.27
C ALA A 445 89.82 50.31 -32.46
N GLN A 446 90.45 49.70 -33.46
CA GLN A 446 89.75 48.99 -34.53
C GLN A 446 89.54 47.53 -34.12
N CYS A 447 88.35 47.00 -34.42
CA CYS A 447 88.07 45.58 -34.23
C CYS A 447 88.02 44.85 -35.57
N GLN A 448 88.61 43.67 -35.62
CA GLN A 448 88.43 42.71 -36.71
C GLN A 448 88.00 41.37 -36.13
N ALA A 449 86.90 40.81 -36.61
CA ALA A 449 86.49 39.45 -36.29
C ALA A 449 87.39 38.46 -37.06
N LYS A 450 88.22 37.69 -36.36
CA LYS A 450 89.07 36.65 -36.96
C LYS A 450 88.94 35.36 -36.18
N ARG A 451 88.59 34.28 -36.88
CA ARG A 451 88.38 32.94 -36.30
C ARG A 451 87.42 32.99 -35.10
N HIS A 452 86.27 33.66 -35.28
CA HIS A 452 85.24 33.85 -34.26
C HIS A 452 85.66 34.68 -33.03
N LEU A 453 86.84 35.32 -33.04
CA LEU A 453 87.32 36.17 -31.94
C LEU A 453 87.41 37.64 -32.36
N ALA A 454 87.14 38.54 -31.42
CA ALA A 454 87.41 39.96 -31.57
C ALA A 454 88.91 40.24 -31.45
N VAL A 455 89.53 40.66 -32.55
CA VAL A 455 90.92 41.10 -32.55
C VAL A 455 90.96 42.62 -32.57
N CYS A 456 91.33 43.20 -31.44
CA CYS A 456 91.45 44.64 -31.28
C CYS A 456 92.86 45.12 -31.63
N THR A 457 92.97 46.12 -32.49
CA THR A 457 94.25 46.75 -32.86
C THR A 457 94.17 48.27 -32.76
N CYS A 458 95.28 48.90 -32.40
CA CYS A 458 95.38 50.35 -32.47
C CYS A 458 95.65 50.79 -33.92
N PRO A 459 94.86 51.72 -34.48
CA PRO A 459 95.10 52.29 -35.81
C PRO A 459 96.51 52.90 -35.92
N ALA A 460 97.07 52.92 -37.13
CA ALA A 460 98.40 53.49 -37.39
C ALA A 460 98.50 54.95 -36.89
N GLY A 461 99.57 55.25 -36.14
CA GLY A 461 99.78 56.56 -35.51
C GLY A 461 99.18 56.68 -34.09
N THR A 462 98.54 55.63 -33.57
CA THR A 462 98.07 55.53 -32.18
C THR A 462 98.82 54.44 -31.41
N GLN A 463 98.98 54.63 -30.10
CA GLN A 463 99.63 53.72 -29.16
C GLN A 463 98.78 53.60 -27.89
N GLY A 464 98.79 52.41 -27.27
CA GLY A 464 97.96 52.08 -26.11
C GLY A 464 97.63 50.59 -26.09
N ASP A 465 96.75 50.18 -25.17
CA ASP A 465 96.18 48.84 -25.15
C ASP A 465 94.86 48.84 -25.94
N ALA A 466 94.79 48.06 -27.02
CA ALA A 466 93.64 48.02 -27.91
C ALA A 466 92.35 47.48 -27.24
N LEU A 467 92.45 46.78 -26.11
CA LEU A 467 91.28 46.36 -25.31
C LEU A 467 90.78 47.47 -24.36
N VAL A 468 91.58 48.51 -24.13
CA VAL A 468 91.27 49.58 -23.16
C VAL A 468 91.08 50.94 -23.84
N SER A 469 92.10 51.45 -24.54
CA SER A 469 92.01 52.64 -25.39
C SER A 469 93.28 52.85 -26.23
N CYS A 470 93.15 53.39 -27.44
CA CYS A 470 94.28 53.80 -28.29
C CYS A 470 94.36 55.34 -28.41
N ARG A 471 95.57 55.92 -28.30
CA ARG A 471 95.79 57.40 -28.31
C ARG A 471 96.94 57.80 -29.23
N THR A 472 96.91 58.97 -29.88
CA THR A 472 97.96 59.39 -30.84
C THR A 472 99.32 59.67 -30.19
N ALA A 473 100.42 59.14 -30.75
CA ALA A 473 101.78 59.38 -30.26
C ALA A 473 102.35 60.72 -30.80
N ARG A 474 102.63 61.70 -29.93
CA ARG A 474 103.38 62.93 -30.30
C ARG A 474 104.88 62.78 -29.97
N ASN A 475 105.75 63.15 -30.91
CA ASN A 475 107.22 63.08 -30.82
C ASN A 475 107.88 64.34 -30.21
N TYR A 476 108.87 64.12 -29.31
CA TYR A 476 109.93 64.98 -28.71
C TYR A 476 109.58 66.16 -27.74
N PRO A 477 110.48 66.58 -26.81
CA PRO A 477 111.71 65.99 -26.24
C PRO A 477 111.77 65.94 -24.68
N VAL A 478 112.84 65.34 -24.15
CA VAL A 478 113.22 65.24 -22.73
C VAL A 478 113.64 66.59 -22.14
N ALA A 479 113.10 66.98 -20.98
CA ALA A 479 113.70 67.98 -20.08
C ALA A 479 113.40 67.67 -18.60
N ARG A 480 114.39 67.97 -17.76
CA ARG A 480 114.60 67.54 -16.38
C ARG A 480 113.55 68.01 -15.36
N TYR A 481 113.24 67.11 -14.43
CA TYR A 481 113.13 67.27 -12.97
C TYR A 481 112.75 68.66 -12.42
N ASN A 482 111.56 68.77 -11.80
CA ASN A 482 111.48 69.20 -10.41
C ASN A 482 110.17 68.81 -9.72
N LYS A 483 110.36 68.29 -8.51
CA LYS A 483 109.39 67.79 -7.53
C LYS A 483 108.77 68.96 -6.77
N LYS A 484 107.43 69.11 -6.80
CA LYS A 484 106.61 69.59 -5.66
C LYS A 484 105.10 69.50 -5.96
N ARG A 485 104.41 68.75 -5.08
CA ARG A 485 103.01 68.83 -4.61
C ARG A 485 102.25 70.09 -5.06
N ASN A 486 101.01 70.07 -5.54
CA ASN A 486 99.79 69.57 -4.90
C ASN A 486 98.57 69.72 -5.86
N ALA A 487 97.52 68.94 -5.60
CA ALA A 487 96.09 69.24 -5.79
C ALA A 487 95.42 69.16 -7.20
N GLN A 488 94.38 68.30 -7.19
CA GLN A 488 93.05 68.39 -7.84
C GLN A 488 92.78 67.74 -9.23
N LEU A 489 91.86 66.74 -9.15
CA LEU A 489 90.71 66.41 -10.03
C LEU A 489 91.03 65.91 -11.46
N ASP A 490 90.44 64.89 -12.08
CA ASP A 490 89.33 63.94 -11.90
C ASP A 490 89.73 62.68 -12.73
N GLY A 491 89.40 61.42 -12.41
CA GLY A 491 88.09 60.82 -12.63
C GLY A 491 88.20 59.47 -13.37
N PHE A 492 87.69 58.41 -12.72
CA PHE A 492 87.04 57.20 -13.25
C PHE A 492 87.82 56.03 -13.91
N ALA A 493 88.04 54.99 -13.08
CA ALA A 493 87.83 53.55 -13.32
C ALA A 493 87.72 52.91 -11.91
N LYS A 494 86.99 51.84 -11.55
CA LYS A 494 86.28 50.76 -12.25
C LYS A 494 85.46 49.98 -11.16
N VAL A 495 84.30 49.45 -11.54
CA VAL A 495 83.59 48.22 -11.08
C VAL A 495 83.26 48.00 -9.57
N LEU A 496 81.97 47.80 -9.24
CA LEU A 496 81.37 46.53 -8.75
C LEU A 496 80.02 46.72 -8.02
N ARG A 497 79.00 46.01 -8.55
CA ARG A 497 77.95 45.19 -7.91
C ARG A 497 76.96 45.72 -6.84
N TYR A 498 75.76 45.14 -6.99
CA TYR A 498 74.69 44.80 -6.03
C TYR A 498 73.72 45.88 -5.54
N GLY A 499 72.42 45.61 -5.78
CA GLY A 499 71.46 45.39 -4.68
C GLY A 499 70.73 46.59 -4.10
N SER A 500 69.56 46.87 -4.66
CA SER A 500 68.25 47.10 -4.02
C SER A 500 68.05 48.04 -2.81
N TRP A 501 66.94 48.79 -2.91
CA TRP A 501 65.98 49.29 -1.89
C TRP A 501 65.98 50.77 -1.46
N LEU A 502 64.73 51.24 -1.30
CA LEU A 502 64.18 52.45 -0.66
C LEU A 502 64.12 53.72 -1.55
N SER A 503 62.93 54.15 -1.99
CA SER A 503 61.87 54.86 -1.24
C SER A 503 62.24 56.31 -0.92
N TYR A 504 61.57 57.29 -1.54
CA TYR A 504 60.78 58.31 -0.83
C TYR A 504 60.09 59.32 -1.77
N LYS A 505 58.79 59.48 -1.54
CA LYS A 505 57.93 60.69 -1.50
C LYS A 505 58.24 61.91 -2.39
N GLY A 506 57.22 62.31 -3.14
CA GLY A 506 56.98 63.71 -3.53
C GLY A 506 55.60 63.87 -4.19
N GLY A 507 54.75 64.74 -3.65
CA GLY A 507 53.49 65.15 -4.31
C GLY A 507 52.39 65.61 -3.35
N ALA A 508 52.42 66.90 -2.98
CA ALA A 508 51.41 67.57 -2.17
C ALA A 508 50.29 68.19 -3.02
N MET A 509 49.04 68.03 -2.54
CA MET A 509 47.95 69.01 -2.40
C MET A 509 47.74 70.09 -3.49
N PHE A 510 46.53 70.17 -4.07
CA PHE A 510 45.60 71.29 -3.83
C PHE A 510 44.19 71.00 -4.40
N LYS A 511 43.19 71.48 -3.65
CA LYS A 511 41.72 71.35 -3.84
C LYS A 511 41.19 72.25 -4.96
N LEU A 512 40.02 71.89 -5.51
CA LEU A 512 38.84 72.79 -5.63
C LEU A 512 37.56 71.99 -5.95
N ALA A 513 36.51 72.23 -5.16
CA ALA A 513 35.10 71.93 -5.44
C ALA A 513 34.50 73.13 -6.22
N LEU A 514 33.36 73.12 -6.94
CA LEU A 514 32.00 72.72 -6.55
C LEU A 514 31.04 73.05 -7.75
N ILE A 515 29.90 72.34 -7.83
CA ILE A 515 28.56 72.73 -8.36
C ILE A 515 28.12 72.35 -9.80
N CYS A 516 27.17 71.39 -9.81
CA CYS A 516 25.91 71.22 -10.56
C CYS A 516 25.76 71.69 -12.02
N LEU A 517 25.29 70.77 -12.87
CA LEU A 517 24.01 70.94 -13.56
C LEU A 517 23.42 69.60 -14.03
N VAL A 518 22.12 69.46 -13.78
CA VAL A 518 21.21 68.40 -14.19
C VAL A 518 21.10 68.37 -15.71
N LEU A 519 21.29 67.19 -16.31
CA LEU A 519 20.56 66.77 -17.51
C LEU A 519 20.25 65.27 -17.39
N VAL A 520 19.00 64.99 -17.03
CA VAL A 520 18.31 63.79 -17.47
C VAL A 520 18.09 63.95 -18.96
N THR A 521 18.77 63.14 -19.77
CA THR A 521 18.32 62.75 -21.10
C THR A 521 18.39 61.24 -21.21
N VAL A 522 17.22 60.65 -20.99
CA VAL A 522 16.64 59.51 -21.70
C VAL A 522 17.53 58.90 -22.80
N GLY A 523 17.75 57.59 -22.71
CA GLY A 523 17.83 56.70 -23.87
C GLY A 523 19.15 56.70 -24.64
N HIS A 524 20.04 55.77 -24.29
CA HIS A 524 20.75 54.97 -25.29
C HIS A 524 20.24 53.54 -25.08
N SER A 525 19.11 53.19 -25.70
CA SER A 525 19.09 52.48 -26.98
C SER A 525 19.96 51.24 -26.87
N ASP A 526 19.29 50.11 -26.64
CA ASP A 526 19.79 48.76 -26.83
C ASP A 526 20.77 48.73 -28.01
N ALA A 527 21.97 48.22 -27.77
CA ALA A 527 22.91 47.91 -28.84
C ALA A 527 22.31 46.76 -29.67
N GLN A 528 21.36 47.07 -30.55
CA GLN A 528 20.84 46.16 -31.54
C GLN A 528 21.93 45.90 -32.58
N CYS A 529 22.19 44.62 -32.84
CA CYS A 529 22.97 44.18 -33.99
C CYS A 529 22.32 44.75 -35.26
N PRO A 530 22.98 45.64 -36.02
CA PRO A 530 22.46 46.06 -37.31
C PRO A 530 22.48 44.84 -38.24
N ASP A 531 21.36 44.52 -38.87
CA ASP A 531 21.16 43.33 -39.72
C ASP A 531 21.50 42.01 -39.04
N ASN A 532 20.79 41.69 -37.94
CA ASN A 532 20.99 40.49 -37.13
C ASN A 532 21.16 39.21 -37.98
N PRO A 533 22.39 38.67 -38.13
CA PRO A 533 22.66 37.50 -38.96
C PRO A 533 22.40 36.18 -38.22
N CYS A 534 21.87 36.25 -37.00
CA CYS A 534 21.60 35.10 -36.16
C CYS A 534 20.28 34.43 -36.51
N GLY A 535 20.23 33.10 -36.31
CA GLY A 535 19.08 32.27 -36.58
C GLY A 535 17.88 32.54 -35.66
N ILE A 536 16.74 31.92 -35.98
CA ILE A 536 15.52 32.01 -35.15
C ILE A 536 15.83 31.50 -33.72
N GLU A 537 15.37 32.21 -32.69
CA GLU A 537 15.64 31.97 -31.26
C GLU A 537 17.12 32.05 -30.83
N ALA A 538 18.02 32.59 -31.65
CA ALA A 538 19.43 32.83 -31.29
C ALA A 538 19.67 34.25 -30.73
N SER A 539 20.55 34.37 -29.74
CA SER A 539 20.96 35.67 -29.17
C SER A 539 22.16 36.26 -29.92
N CYS A 540 22.09 37.54 -30.29
CA CYS A 540 23.18 38.28 -30.93
C CYS A 540 23.92 39.20 -29.95
N ARG A 541 25.26 39.17 -29.98
CA ARG A 541 26.13 40.11 -29.24
C ARG A 541 27.29 40.59 -30.12
N LEU A 542 27.72 41.84 -29.99
CA LEU A 542 28.90 42.35 -30.71
C LEU A 542 30.18 42.04 -29.91
N ASN A 543 31.23 41.55 -30.56
CA ASN A 543 32.55 41.43 -29.93
C ASN A 543 33.28 42.79 -29.88
N SER A 544 34.45 42.84 -29.22
CA SER A 544 35.28 44.05 -29.09
C SER A 544 35.78 44.65 -30.42
N GLY A 545 35.59 43.94 -31.54
CA GLY A 545 35.86 44.42 -32.90
C GLY A 545 34.60 44.81 -33.69
N GLY A 546 33.42 44.84 -33.06
CA GLY A 546 32.15 45.21 -33.72
C GLY A 546 31.54 44.11 -34.61
N ILE A 547 31.98 42.86 -34.49
CA ILE A 547 31.47 41.73 -35.28
C ILE A 547 30.31 41.06 -34.51
N PRO A 548 29.15 40.77 -35.16
CA PRO A 548 28.05 40.06 -34.54
C PRO A 548 28.40 38.60 -34.28
N VAL A 549 28.24 38.17 -33.03
CA VAL A 549 28.44 36.81 -32.52
C VAL A 549 27.09 36.25 -32.10
N CYS A 550 26.69 35.14 -32.70
CA CYS A 550 25.44 34.45 -32.43
C CYS A 550 25.65 33.30 -31.44
N SER A 551 24.75 33.14 -30.48
CA SER A 551 24.75 32.02 -29.53
C SER A 551 23.33 31.59 -29.18
N CYS A 552 23.06 30.29 -29.10
CA CYS A 552 21.78 29.81 -28.62
C CYS A 552 21.62 30.13 -27.12
N PRO A 553 20.42 30.58 -26.69
CA PRO A 553 20.07 30.72 -25.29
C PRO A 553 20.22 29.40 -24.53
N PHE A 554 20.38 29.50 -23.21
CA PHE A 554 20.52 28.33 -22.34
C PHE A 554 19.32 27.38 -22.52
N GLY A 555 19.61 26.11 -22.87
CA GLY A 555 18.61 25.07 -23.09
C GLY A 555 18.14 24.89 -24.54
N TYR A 556 18.62 25.69 -25.49
CA TYR A 556 18.34 25.51 -26.93
C TYR A 556 19.55 24.88 -27.64
N LEU A 557 19.28 23.98 -28.59
CA LEU A 557 20.29 23.27 -29.37
C LEU A 557 20.09 23.56 -30.86
N GLY A 558 21.18 23.72 -31.61
CA GLY A 558 21.10 24.05 -33.04
C GLY A 558 22.29 24.88 -33.51
N ASP A 559 22.19 25.39 -34.73
CA ASP A 559 23.17 26.30 -35.31
C ASP A 559 22.73 27.74 -35.01
N PRO A 560 23.47 28.51 -34.17
CA PRO A 560 23.10 29.87 -33.80
C PRO A 560 22.97 30.85 -34.97
N PHE A 561 23.48 30.51 -36.16
CA PHE A 561 23.35 31.32 -37.37
C PHE A 561 22.18 30.90 -38.27
N LYS A 562 21.48 29.80 -37.97
CA LYS A 562 20.31 29.32 -38.73
C LYS A 562 19.06 29.25 -37.88
N GLU A 563 19.09 28.46 -36.81
CA GLU A 563 17.97 28.23 -35.93
C GLU A 563 18.44 27.52 -34.65
N CYS A 564 17.98 28.04 -33.51
CA CYS A 564 18.09 27.39 -32.21
C CYS A 564 16.75 26.74 -31.89
N ILE A 565 16.75 25.41 -31.71
CA ILE A 565 15.52 24.65 -31.45
C ILE A 565 15.51 24.26 -29.98
N ARG A 566 14.36 24.42 -29.32
CA ARG A 566 14.16 23.86 -27.99
C ARG A 566 14.02 22.33 -28.10
N PRO A 567 14.97 21.54 -27.58
CA PRO A 567 14.83 20.09 -27.54
C PRO A 567 13.73 19.70 -26.55
N GLU A 568 13.12 18.53 -26.75
CA GLU A 568 12.11 17.97 -25.84
C GLU A 568 12.72 17.66 -24.46
N CYS A 569 14.00 17.31 -24.43
CA CYS A 569 14.78 17.08 -23.23
C CYS A 569 16.22 17.58 -23.41
N VAL A 570 16.87 18.05 -22.34
CA VAL A 570 18.32 18.33 -22.29
C VAL A 570 19.05 17.35 -21.37
N SER A 571 18.31 16.67 -20.50
CA SER A 571 18.76 15.65 -19.57
C SER A 571 17.69 14.58 -19.39
N ASP A 572 18.07 13.43 -18.87
CA ASP A 572 17.15 12.32 -18.60
C ASP A 572 16.01 12.73 -17.65
N GLY A 573 16.28 13.65 -16.72
CA GLY A 573 15.28 14.15 -15.78
C GLY A 573 14.16 14.99 -16.40
N ASP A 574 14.31 15.40 -17.66
CA ASP A 574 13.24 16.08 -18.41
C ASP A 574 12.25 15.08 -19.03
N CYS A 575 12.58 13.79 -19.03
CA CYS A 575 11.76 12.70 -19.56
C CYS A 575 10.99 11.98 -18.46
N THR A 576 9.94 11.25 -18.85
CA THR A 576 9.22 10.37 -17.91
C THR A 576 10.13 9.25 -17.38
N GLU A 577 9.79 8.62 -16.26
CA GLU A 577 10.62 7.59 -15.61
C GLU A 577 10.99 6.39 -16.51
N PHE A 578 10.22 6.18 -17.59
CA PHE A 578 10.39 5.10 -18.57
C PHE A 578 11.12 5.52 -19.86
N GLN A 579 11.57 6.77 -19.95
CA GLN A 579 12.21 7.34 -21.13
C GLN A 579 13.56 7.97 -20.77
N GLY A 580 14.54 7.86 -21.65
CA GLY A 580 15.84 8.54 -21.55
C GLY A 580 15.99 9.62 -22.61
N CYS A 581 16.78 10.64 -22.32
CA CYS A 581 17.04 11.75 -23.22
C CYS A 581 18.15 11.38 -24.21
N ARG A 582 17.80 11.16 -25.47
CA ARG A 582 18.76 10.83 -26.52
C ARG A 582 18.64 11.79 -27.69
N LYS A 583 19.73 12.53 -27.96
CA LYS A 583 19.79 13.55 -29.04
C LYS A 583 18.65 14.58 -28.97
N GLY A 584 18.27 15.00 -27.75
CA GLY A 584 17.25 16.02 -27.53
C GLY A 584 15.80 15.55 -27.64
N LYS A 585 15.55 14.23 -27.62
CA LYS A 585 14.22 13.61 -27.58
C LYS A 585 14.11 12.57 -26.46
N CYS A 586 12.92 12.47 -25.87
CA CYS A 586 12.62 11.41 -24.91
C CYS A 586 12.33 10.11 -25.67
N VAL A 587 13.21 9.13 -25.53
CA VAL A 587 13.10 7.83 -26.21
C VAL A 587 13.09 6.70 -25.20
N ASP A 588 12.43 5.59 -25.53
CA ASP A 588 12.51 4.37 -24.72
C ASP A 588 13.94 3.79 -24.81
N PRO A 589 14.67 3.69 -23.69
CA PRO A 589 16.02 3.12 -23.65
C PRO A 589 16.07 1.63 -24.03
N CYS A 590 14.95 0.90 -23.99
CA CYS A 590 14.91 -0.54 -24.22
C CYS A 590 14.99 -0.98 -25.70
N VAL A 591 14.80 -0.07 -26.65
CA VAL A 591 14.59 -0.43 -28.07
C VAL A 591 15.82 -1.12 -28.70
N PHE A 592 17.04 -0.94 -28.17
CA PHE A 592 18.28 -1.54 -28.73
C PHE A 592 19.36 -1.92 -27.70
N SER A 593 19.00 -2.11 -26.44
CA SER A 593 20.00 -2.20 -25.36
C SER A 593 20.18 -3.59 -24.74
N CYS A 594 19.26 -4.52 -24.97
CA CYS A 594 19.33 -5.87 -24.40
C CYS A 594 19.67 -6.93 -25.44
N GLY A 595 20.28 -8.01 -24.97
CA GLY A 595 20.68 -9.15 -25.77
C GLY A 595 19.50 -9.98 -26.28
N THR A 596 19.76 -10.88 -27.22
CA THR A 596 18.71 -11.74 -27.80
C THR A 596 18.06 -12.61 -26.71
N ASN A 597 16.73 -12.71 -26.71
CA ASN A 597 15.90 -13.38 -25.69
C ASN A 597 15.95 -12.78 -24.27
N ALA A 598 16.57 -11.61 -24.08
CA ALA A 598 16.50 -10.89 -22.81
C ALA A 598 15.24 -10.00 -22.76
N ALA A 599 14.61 -9.94 -21.58
CA ALA A 599 13.58 -8.95 -21.31
C ALA A 599 14.22 -7.62 -20.89
N CYS A 600 13.58 -6.51 -21.26
CA CYS A 600 14.02 -5.17 -20.89
C CYS A 600 12.96 -4.44 -20.08
N SER A 601 13.40 -3.71 -19.06
CA SER A 601 12.58 -2.73 -18.35
C SER A 601 13.40 -1.47 -18.12
N THR A 602 12.80 -0.30 -18.30
CA THR A 602 13.47 0.98 -18.00
C THR A 602 13.34 1.28 -16.51
N LYS A 603 14.47 1.53 -15.84
CA LYS A 603 14.49 2.04 -14.46
C LYS A 603 15.43 3.23 -14.39
N HIS A 604 14.99 4.36 -13.86
CA HIS A 604 15.79 5.58 -13.76
C HIS A 604 16.41 6.00 -15.11
N HIS A 605 15.59 6.02 -16.18
CA HIS A 605 16.00 6.43 -17.53
C HIS A 605 17.05 5.52 -18.21
N VAL A 606 17.45 4.41 -17.58
CA VAL A 606 18.39 3.43 -18.13
C VAL A 606 17.71 2.07 -18.37
N PRO A 607 18.14 1.32 -19.41
CA PRO A 607 17.60 0.00 -19.70
C PRO A 607 18.17 -1.05 -18.74
N VAL A 608 17.28 -1.81 -18.11
CA VAL A 608 17.62 -2.95 -17.25
C VAL A 608 17.23 -4.23 -17.97
N CYS A 609 18.24 -4.99 -18.39
CA CYS A 609 18.09 -6.26 -19.08
C CYS A 609 18.14 -7.43 -18.10
N TYR A 610 17.26 -8.41 -18.25
CA TYR A 610 17.30 -9.66 -17.47
C TYR A 610 16.85 -10.86 -18.31
N CYS A 611 17.33 -12.06 -17.95
CA CYS A 611 16.84 -13.30 -18.57
C CYS A 611 15.51 -13.71 -17.92
N PRO A 612 14.45 -13.98 -18.72
CA PRO A 612 13.19 -14.50 -18.20
C PRO A 612 13.34 -15.88 -17.55
N ASP A 613 12.35 -16.30 -16.77
CA ASP A 613 12.33 -17.63 -16.16
C ASP A 613 12.50 -18.73 -17.21
N GLY A 614 13.39 -19.69 -16.94
CA GLY A 614 13.75 -20.74 -17.89
C GLY A 614 14.89 -20.40 -18.85
N PHE A 615 15.52 -19.23 -18.71
CA PHE A 615 16.71 -18.85 -19.49
C PHE A 615 17.88 -18.49 -18.57
N THR A 616 19.11 -18.71 -19.05
CA THR A 616 20.38 -18.36 -18.39
C THR A 616 21.35 -17.70 -19.39
N GLY A 617 22.36 -16.98 -18.91
CA GLY A 617 23.32 -16.27 -19.77
C GLY A 617 23.45 -14.79 -19.42
N SER A 618 24.00 -14.00 -20.35
CA SER A 618 24.22 -12.56 -20.17
C SER A 618 23.04 -11.78 -20.75
N PRO A 619 22.24 -11.07 -19.93
CA PRO A 619 21.08 -10.33 -20.43
C PRO A 619 21.40 -9.20 -21.43
N PHE A 620 22.66 -8.75 -21.48
CA PHE A 620 23.10 -7.72 -22.43
C PHE A 620 23.63 -8.28 -23.76
N GLU A 621 23.92 -9.58 -23.82
CA GLU A 621 24.43 -10.25 -25.02
C GLU A 621 23.42 -11.24 -25.58
N ARG A 622 23.02 -12.23 -24.76
CA ARG A 622 22.08 -13.30 -25.12
C ARG A 622 21.66 -14.09 -23.88
N CYS A 623 20.37 -14.42 -23.83
CA CYS A 623 19.80 -15.41 -22.91
C CYS A 623 19.52 -16.73 -23.66
N ASP A 624 20.00 -17.84 -23.12
CA ASP A 624 19.83 -19.20 -23.64
C ASP A 624 18.86 -20.00 -22.76
N PRO A 625 18.01 -20.87 -23.33
CA PRO A 625 17.14 -21.75 -22.54
C PRO A 625 17.96 -22.64 -21.59
N LEU A 626 17.44 -22.85 -20.37
CA LEU A 626 18.01 -23.75 -19.35
C LEU A 626 17.91 -25.23 -19.73
#